data_AF-G0PMT3-F1
#
_entry.id   AF-G0PMT3-F1
#
_cell.length_a   1.000
_cell.length_b   1.000
_cell.length_c   1.000
_cell.angle_alpha   90.00
_cell.angle_beta   90.00
_cell.angle_gamma   90.00
#
_symmetry.space_group_name_H-M   'P 1'
#
loop_
_entity.id
_entity.type
_entity.pdbx_description
1 polymer ?
#
loop_
_entity_poly.entity_id
_entity_poly.type
_entity_poly.pdbx_seq_one_letter_code
_entity_poly.pdbx_strand_id
1 'polypeptide(L)'
;MAYMDRDHISHRVIHRDITVRVSRSCFNCCSFDCTASKELFQNGILQSGSLDNKWSMDSPKRAKQKSTALANLVGCNQTKIADQVACLRKTPAQDLIDNIWNVGLNFLEFPFAIVSKDRNFFKHLDGFIALREGTYSNDVNLMFGINHDEGNFWNIYNLAKFFDKKTAKPELDRDEFHECVDTAFAVQPELVRTAAKYVYSDPKCTDPKQKTDFYTEQVNQMVGDYFFTCDSIWFAHNYPKVAGNRSNVFVYYFDQPS
;
A
#
# COMPACT_ATOMS: atom_id res chain seq x y z
N MET A 1 44.21 -51.53 4.92
CA MET A 1 44.79 -50.61 3.91
C MET A 1 43.78 -50.53 2.78
N ALA A 2 43.23 -49.40 2.34
CA ALA A 2 43.63 -48.01 2.46
C ALA A 2 42.38 -47.09 2.51
N TYR A 3 42.65 -45.82 2.82
CA TYR A 3 41.77 -44.68 3.01
C TYR A 3 41.30 -44.05 1.67
N MET A 4 40.35 -43.10 1.79
CA MET A 4 39.88 -42.03 0.85
C MET A 4 38.79 -42.43 -0.18
N ASP A 5 37.76 -41.63 -0.47
CA ASP A 5 37.65 -40.17 -0.30
C ASP A 5 36.19 -39.69 -0.04
N ARG A 6 36.08 -38.59 0.72
CA ARG A 6 34.88 -37.76 0.85
C ARG A 6 34.89 -36.73 -0.30
N ASP A 7 33.75 -36.06 -0.46
CA ASP A 7 33.54 -34.86 -1.28
C ASP A 7 33.18 -35.08 -2.75
N HIS A 8 31.86 -35.16 -3.01
CA HIS A 8 31.19 -34.44 -4.09
C HIS A 8 29.66 -34.56 -3.93
N ILE A 9 29.10 -33.85 -2.95
CA ILE A 9 27.70 -33.43 -3.06
C ILE A 9 27.73 -32.21 -3.96
N SER A 10 27.49 -32.44 -5.25
CA SER A 10 27.20 -31.42 -6.24
C SER A 10 26.09 -30.52 -5.70
N HIS A 11 26.44 -29.29 -5.29
CA HIS A 11 25.48 -28.22 -5.14
C HIS A 11 24.73 -28.08 -6.46
N ARG A 12 23.48 -28.55 -6.53
CA ARG A 12 22.61 -28.19 -7.65
C ARG A 12 22.51 -26.67 -7.64
N VAL A 13 23.09 -26.05 -8.66
CA VAL A 13 22.76 -24.69 -9.06
C VAL A 13 21.28 -24.74 -9.45
N ILE A 14 20.40 -24.39 -8.52
CA ILE A 14 19.03 -24.06 -8.86
C ILE A 14 19.14 -22.77 -9.65
N HIS A 15 18.92 -22.82 -10.96
CA HIS A 15 18.73 -21.62 -11.77
C HIS A 15 17.56 -20.84 -11.17
N ARG A 16 17.88 -19.80 -10.38
CA ARG A 16 16.90 -18.97 -9.66
C ARG A 16 16.42 -17.82 -10.56
N ASP A 17 16.03 -18.12 -11.80
CA ASP A 17 15.40 -17.18 -12.73
C ASP A 17 13.91 -17.01 -12.40
N ILE A 18 13.61 -16.76 -11.13
CA ILE A 18 12.23 -16.55 -10.66
C ILE A 18 11.99 -15.04 -10.61
N THR A 19 10.93 -14.62 -11.31
CA THR A 19 10.42 -13.25 -11.28
C THR A 19 9.06 -13.25 -10.60
N VAL A 20 8.93 -12.46 -9.55
CA VAL A 20 7.63 -12.23 -8.88
C VAL A 20 7.02 -10.95 -9.42
N ARG A 21 5.84 -11.05 -10.04
CA ARG A 21 5.09 -9.89 -10.55
C ARG A 21 3.82 -9.69 -9.75
N VAL A 22 3.63 -8.48 -9.24
CA VAL A 22 2.53 -8.15 -8.34
C VAL A 22 2.01 -6.73 -8.60
N SER A 23 0.72 -6.54 -8.39
CA SER A 23 0.05 -5.25 -8.47
C SER A 23 -0.67 -4.92 -7.17
N ARG A 24 -0.66 -3.65 -6.77
CA ARG A 24 -1.34 -3.12 -5.58
C ARG A 24 -1.07 -3.96 -4.34
N SER A 25 -2.08 -4.50 -3.65
CA SER A 25 -1.89 -5.21 -2.38
C SER A 25 -1.04 -6.48 -2.46
N CYS A 26 -0.91 -7.09 -3.63
CA CYS A 26 0.02 -8.22 -3.82
C CYS A 26 1.50 -7.78 -3.70
N PHE A 27 1.78 -6.48 -3.79
CA PHE A 27 3.10 -5.84 -3.63
C PHE A 27 3.77 -6.13 -2.29
N ASN A 28 2.99 -6.13 -1.21
CA ASN A 28 3.53 -5.98 0.14
C ASN A 28 4.32 -7.20 0.62
N CYS A 29 4.11 -8.36 0.01
CA CYS A 29 4.86 -9.58 0.32
C CYS A 29 6.23 -9.66 -0.38
N CYS A 30 6.48 -8.87 -1.43
CA CYS A 30 7.69 -8.98 -2.26
C CYS A 30 8.78 -7.98 -1.90
N SER A 31 8.41 -6.81 -1.40
CA SER A 31 9.36 -5.74 -1.05
C SER A 31 10.09 -5.99 0.25
N PHE A 32 9.53 -6.89 1.07
CA PHE A 32 10.26 -7.53 2.13
C PHE A 32 10.49 -8.97 1.74
N ASP A 33 11.68 -9.23 1.24
CA ASP A 33 12.21 -10.56 1.33
C ASP A 33 12.66 -10.78 2.79
N CYS A 34 11.67 -10.95 3.67
CA CYS A 34 11.89 -11.34 5.06
C CYS A 34 12.64 -12.67 5.08
N THR A 35 13.43 -12.94 6.14
CA THR A 35 14.26 -14.16 6.28
C THR A 35 13.59 -15.51 5.94
N ALA A 36 12.26 -15.60 5.80
CA ALA A 36 11.54 -16.79 5.35
C ALA A 36 11.45 -16.96 3.83
N SER A 37 11.40 -15.88 3.05
CA SER A 37 11.42 -15.93 1.58
C SER A 37 12.80 -15.67 1.00
N LYS A 38 13.80 -15.43 1.88
CA LYS A 38 15.11 -14.95 1.47
C LYS A 38 15.72 -15.83 0.41
N GLU A 39 16.14 -15.19 -0.68
CA GLU A 39 16.79 -15.82 -1.82
C GLU A 39 15.91 -16.72 -2.72
N LEU A 40 14.58 -16.69 -2.57
CA LEU A 40 13.69 -17.50 -3.43
C LEU A 40 13.51 -16.93 -4.84
N PHE A 41 13.81 -15.66 -5.07
CA PHE A 41 13.67 -14.97 -6.35
C PHE A 41 14.79 -13.93 -6.53
N GLN A 42 15.05 -13.55 -7.78
CA GLN A 42 16.07 -12.56 -8.14
C GLN A 42 15.48 -11.32 -8.81
N ASN A 43 14.20 -11.38 -9.20
CA ASN A 43 13.55 -10.29 -9.91
C ASN A 43 12.15 -10.03 -9.34
N GLY A 44 11.79 -8.76 -9.21
CA GLY A 44 10.47 -8.30 -8.78
C GLY A 44 9.93 -7.24 -9.75
N ILE A 45 8.67 -7.37 -10.15
CA ILE A 45 7.93 -6.34 -10.87
C ILE A 45 6.78 -5.87 -9.98
N LEU A 46 6.75 -4.57 -9.75
CA LEU A 46 5.98 -3.95 -8.70
C LEU A 46 5.10 -2.84 -9.30
N GLN A 47 3.80 -3.11 -9.42
CA GLN A 47 2.88 -2.25 -10.17
C GLN A 47 1.93 -1.51 -9.22
N SER A 48 2.06 -0.19 -9.12
CA SER A 48 1.18 0.69 -8.35
C SER A 48 1.10 0.30 -6.87
N GLY A 49 2.26 0.09 -6.25
CA GLY A 49 2.35 -0.36 -4.87
C GLY A 49 3.74 -0.10 -4.29
N SER A 50 3.78 -0.02 -2.96
CA SER A 50 4.91 0.23 -2.08
C SER A 50 4.56 -0.30 -0.69
N LEU A 51 5.53 -0.86 0.05
CA LEU A 51 5.30 -1.29 1.42
C LEU A 51 5.10 -0.07 2.33
N ASP A 52 5.54 1.10 1.89
CA ASP A 52 5.37 2.37 2.59
C ASP A 52 4.02 3.06 2.27
N ASN A 53 3.22 2.48 1.37
CA ASN A 53 1.88 2.99 1.09
C ASN A 53 1.04 3.03 2.37
N LYS A 54 0.22 4.07 2.52
CA LYS A 54 -0.57 4.23 3.76
C LYS A 54 -1.60 3.11 3.98
N TRP A 55 -1.91 2.36 2.93
CA TRP A 55 -2.88 1.28 2.94
C TRP A 55 -2.23 -0.12 3.00
N SER A 56 -0.90 -0.22 2.91
CA SER A 56 -0.18 -1.50 2.79
C SER A 56 -0.02 -2.25 4.13
N MET A 57 0.23 -1.50 5.20
CA MET A 57 0.63 -2.02 6.50
C MET A 57 -0.07 -1.31 7.65
N ASP A 58 -0.39 -2.07 8.68
CA ASP A 58 -0.87 -1.59 9.97
C ASP A 58 0.19 -1.72 11.06
N SER A 59 0.15 -0.80 12.02
CA SER A 59 0.76 -1.06 13.33
C SER A 59 -0.01 -2.17 14.06
N PRO A 60 0.63 -2.95 14.95
CA PRO A 60 -0.07 -3.93 15.79
C PRO A 60 -1.24 -3.32 16.58
N LYS A 61 -1.11 -2.05 16.98
CA LYS A 61 -2.17 -1.31 17.67
C LYS A 61 -3.39 -1.10 16.77
N ARG A 62 -3.20 -0.60 15.55
CA ARG A 62 -4.30 -0.35 14.60
C ARG A 62 -4.96 -1.65 14.14
N ALA A 63 -4.16 -2.67 13.82
CA ALA A 63 -4.65 -4.01 13.47
C ALA A 63 -5.51 -4.61 14.61
N LYS A 64 -5.07 -4.49 15.87
CA LYS A 64 -5.84 -4.93 17.03
C LYS A 64 -7.13 -4.14 17.19
N GLN A 65 -7.10 -2.82 17.03
CA GLN A 65 -8.29 -1.97 17.10
C GLN A 65 -9.35 -2.40 16.07
N LYS A 66 -8.97 -2.57 14.80
CA LYS A 66 -9.88 -3.04 13.74
C LYS A 66 -10.42 -4.44 14.02
N SER A 67 -9.56 -5.35 14.49
CA SER A 67 -9.96 -6.72 14.84
C SER A 67 -10.96 -6.76 16.00
N THR A 68 -10.75 -5.95 17.05
CA THR A 68 -11.68 -5.83 18.17
C THR A 68 -13.00 -5.17 17.74
N ALA A 69 -12.97 -4.17 16.86
CA ALA A 69 -14.17 -3.57 16.31
C ALA A 69 -15.01 -4.59 15.53
N LEU A 70 -14.39 -5.39 14.65
CA LEU A 70 -15.08 -6.46 13.93
C LEU A 70 -15.67 -7.50 14.88
N ALA A 71 -14.88 -7.95 15.86
CA ALA A 71 -15.37 -8.88 16.87
C ALA A 71 -16.59 -8.33 17.59
N ASN A 72 -16.63 -7.01 17.85
CA ASN A 72 -17.77 -6.38 18.49
C ASN A 72 -19.03 -6.37 17.62
N LEU A 73 -18.88 -6.13 16.31
CA LEU A 73 -19.98 -6.10 15.35
C LEU A 73 -20.67 -7.47 15.20
N VAL A 74 -19.91 -8.56 15.36
CA VAL A 74 -20.44 -9.93 15.24
C VAL A 74 -20.73 -10.60 16.59
N GLY A 75 -20.77 -9.83 17.68
CA GLY A 75 -21.14 -10.33 19.01
C GLY A 75 -20.05 -11.12 19.76
N CYS A 76 -18.81 -11.08 19.30
CA CYS A 76 -17.66 -11.73 19.93
C CYS A 76 -16.92 -10.83 20.95
N ASN A 77 -17.67 -10.26 21.89
CA ASN A 77 -17.17 -9.29 22.89
C ASN A 77 -16.53 -10.00 24.09
N GLN A 78 -15.51 -10.80 23.85
CA GLN A 78 -14.84 -11.57 24.89
C GLN A 78 -13.66 -10.80 25.47
N THR A 79 -13.50 -10.83 26.80
CA THR A 79 -12.38 -10.16 27.49
C THR A 79 -11.05 -10.83 27.20
N LYS A 80 -11.05 -12.16 27.06
CA LYS A 80 -9.84 -12.93 26.72
C LYS A 80 -9.73 -13.08 25.21
N ILE A 81 -8.54 -12.78 24.67
CA ILE A 81 -8.26 -12.88 23.23
C ILE A 81 -8.49 -14.31 22.71
N ALA A 82 -8.12 -15.34 23.48
CA ALA A 82 -8.34 -16.74 23.07
C ALA A 82 -9.83 -17.05 22.85
N ASP A 83 -10.70 -16.57 23.74
CA ASP A 83 -12.15 -16.77 23.66
C ASP A 83 -12.76 -15.93 22.53
N GLN A 84 -12.27 -14.71 22.33
CA GLN A 84 -12.67 -13.85 21.20
C GLN A 84 -12.37 -14.53 19.86
N VAL A 85 -11.16 -15.08 19.70
CA VAL A 85 -10.76 -15.81 18.49
C VAL A 85 -11.57 -17.10 18.33
N ALA A 86 -11.85 -17.82 19.41
CA ALA A 86 -12.68 -19.03 19.36
C ALA A 86 -14.12 -18.71 18.94
N CYS A 87 -14.66 -17.57 19.38
CA CYS A 87 -15.97 -17.07 18.94
C CYS A 87 -15.95 -16.71 17.45
N LEU A 88 -14.98 -15.90 17.01
CA LEU A 88 -14.85 -15.49 15.60
C LEU A 88 -14.74 -16.68 14.64
N ARG A 89 -14.06 -17.76 15.05
CA ARG A 89 -13.95 -19.00 14.26
C ARG A 89 -15.27 -19.76 14.11
N LYS A 90 -16.25 -19.51 14.97
CA LYS A 90 -17.59 -20.11 14.93
C LYS A 90 -18.60 -19.21 14.22
N THR A 91 -18.29 -17.92 14.08
CA THR A 91 -19.11 -16.96 13.33
C THR A 91 -19.18 -17.38 11.86
N PRO A 92 -20.38 -17.37 11.24
CA PRO A 92 -20.51 -17.56 9.80
C PRO A 92 -19.59 -16.61 9.01
N ALA A 93 -18.94 -17.13 7.97
CA ALA A 93 -18.04 -16.32 7.15
C ALA A 93 -18.75 -15.11 6.51
N GLN A 94 -20.03 -15.27 6.17
CA GLN A 94 -20.83 -14.19 5.60
C GLN A 94 -20.99 -13.03 6.58
N ASP A 95 -21.30 -13.30 7.85
CA ASP A 95 -21.43 -12.25 8.88
C ASP A 95 -20.12 -11.48 9.07
N LEU A 96 -18.96 -12.14 8.94
CA LEU A 96 -17.66 -11.49 8.98
C LEU A 96 -17.47 -10.57 7.77
N ILE A 97 -17.79 -11.03 6.56
CA ILE A 97 -17.67 -10.26 5.32
C ILE A 97 -18.59 -9.04 5.33
N ASP A 98 -19.84 -9.20 5.77
CA ASP A 98 -20.84 -8.13 5.79
C ASP A 98 -20.46 -7.02 6.78
N ASN A 99 -19.70 -7.35 7.83
CA ASN A 99 -19.28 -6.40 8.86
C ASN A 99 -17.84 -5.89 8.74
N ILE A 100 -17.03 -6.47 7.83
CA ILE A 100 -15.59 -6.20 7.74
C ILE A 100 -15.27 -4.72 7.47
N TRP A 101 -16.13 -4.03 6.71
CA TRP A 101 -15.95 -2.63 6.32
C TRP A 101 -16.48 -1.63 7.36
N ASN A 102 -17.17 -2.09 8.40
CA ASN A 102 -17.83 -1.23 9.40
C ASN A 102 -16.93 -0.92 10.62
N VAL A 103 -15.60 -1.07 10.48
CA VAL A 103 -14.63 -1.01 11.59
C VAL A 103 -13.99 0.37 11.81
N GLY A 104 -14.61 1.43 11.28
CA GLY A 104 -14.11 2.82 11.42
C GLY A 104 -12.80 3.04 10.65
N LEU A 105 -12.86 2.89 9.34
CA LEU A 105 -11.73 3.04 8.42
C LEU A 105 -11.54 4.51 8.01
N ASN A 106 -10.28 4.90 7.83
CA ASN A 106 -9.95 6.18 7.20
C ASN A 106 -10.05 6.07 5.67
N PHE A 107 -9.89 7.21 4.99
CA PHE A 107 -9.83 7.25 3.54
C PHE A 107 -8.76 6.29 3.00
N LEU A 108 -9.17 5.42 2.07
CA LEU A 108 -8.30 4.41 1.45
C LEU A 108 -7.59 3.52 2.48
N GLU A 109 -8.24 3.21 3.59
CA GLU A 109 -7.77 2.22 4.57
C GLU A 109 -8.52 0.89 4.39
N PHE A 110 -7.78 -0.22 4.39
CA PHE A 110 -8.37 -1.55 4.34
C PHE A 110 -8.58 -2.14 5.74
N PRO A 111 -9.61 -2.97 5.94
CA PRO A 111 -9.90 -3.57 7.23
C PRO A 111 -8.80 -4.50 7.73
N PHE A 112 -8.14 -5.21 6.82
CA PHE A 112 -6.97 -6.02 7.12
C PHE A 112 -5.86 -5.74 6.11
N ALA A 113 -4.71 -5.33 6.64
CA ALA A 113 -3.46 -5.16 5.91
C ALA A 113 -2.35 -5.99 6.59
N ILE A 114 -1.14 -5.94 6.04
CA ILE A 114 0.01 -6.59 6.68
C ILE A 114 0.26 -5.95 8.05
N VAL A 115 0.48 -6.75 9.09
CA VAL A 115 0.85 -6.23 10.41
C VAL A 115 2.37 -6.06 10.45
N SER A 116 2.83 -4.81 10.57
CA SER A 116 4.25 -4.42 10.56
C SER A 116 5.13 -5.12 11.59
N LYS A 117 4.57 -5.63 12.69
CA LYS A 117 5.27 -6.51 13.63
C LYS A 117 4.49 -7.80 13.81
N ASP A 118 5.03 -8.88 13.28
CA ASP A 118 4.51 -10.22 13.52
C ASP A 118 5.66 -11.19 13.79
N ARG A 119 5.37 -12.24 14.55
CA ARG A 119 6.38 -13.20 15.00
C ARG A 119 6.89 -14.15 13.91
N ASN A 120 6.18 -14.25 12.78
CA ASN A 120 6.46 -15.24 11.75
C ASN A 120 7.20 -14.62 10.56
N PHE A 121 6.60 -13.62 9.93
CA PHE A 121 7.11 -12.99 8.71
C PHE A 121 8.22 -11.98 9.05
N PHE A 122 7.93 -10.94 9.83
CA PHE A 122 8.94 -9.94 10.24
C PHE A 122 9.82 -10.41 11.41
N LYS A 123 9.43 -11.46 12.12
CA LYS A 123 10.14 -12.04 13.29
C LYS A 123 10.38 -11.00 14.39
N HIS A 124 11.58 -10.42 14.43
CA HIS A 124 12.01 -9.42 15.41
C HIS A 124 12.06 -8.00 14.82
N LEU A 125 11.82 -7.86 13.51
CA LEU A 125 11.83 -6.60 12.80
C LEU A 125 10.46 -5.92 12.87
N ASP A 126 10.47 -4.60 12.68
CA ASP A 126 9.31 -3.81 12.31
C ASP A 126 9.41 -3.48 10.83
N GLY A 127 8.41 -3.84 10.03
CA GLY A 127 8.40 -3.61 8.59
C GLY A 127 8.58 -2.14 8.19
N PHE A 128 8.02 -1.19 8.96
CA PHE A 128 8.22 0.24 8.68
C PHE A 128 9.67 0.66 8.93
N ILE A 129 10.24 0.23 10.07
CA ILE A 129 11.63 0.57 10.43
C ILE A 129 12.59 -0.08 9.44
N ALA A 130 12.42 -1.37 9.19
CA ALA A 130 13.31 -2.14 8.36
C ALA A 130 13.29 -1.67 6.89
N LEU A 131 12.15 -1.15 6.39
CA LEU A 131 12.08 -0.48 5.09
C LEU A 131 12.86 0.85 5.06
N ARG A 132 12.82 1.64 6.12
CA ARG A 132 13.53 2.93 6.19
C ARG A 132 15.03 2.76 6.42
N GLU A 133 15.43 1.73 7.16
CA GLU A 133 16.83 1.44 7.49
C GLU A 133 17.56 0.63 6.40
N GLY A 134 16.84 0.10 5.40
CA GLY A 134 17.46 -0.72 4.35
C GLY A 134 17.65 -2.20 4.74
N THR A 135 16.94 -2.67 5.76
CA THR A 135 17.06 -4.04 6.31
C THR A 135 16.16 -5.01 5.54
N TYR A 136 16.41 -5.16 4.24
CA TYR A 136 15.69 -6.06 3.31
C TYR A 136 16.67 -6.62 2.26
N SER A 137 16.25 -7.61 1.46
CA SER A 137 17.10 -8.15 0.39
C SER A 137 17.44 -7.08 -0.64
N ASN A 138 18.73 -6.97 -0.91
CA ASN A 138 19.33 -5.88 -1.66
C ASN A 138 20.12 -6.40 -2.88
N ASP A 139 19.83 -7.63 -3.28
CA ASP A 139 20.37 -8.40 -4.38
C ASP A 139 19.25 -8.88 -5.34
N VAL A 140 18.15 -8.11 -5.43
CA VAL A 140 16.98 -8.38 -6.28
C VAL A 140 16.81 -7.25 -7.28
N ASN A 141 16.69 -7.57 -8.57
CA ASN A 141 16.34 -6.58 -9.58
C ASN A 141 14.87 -6.18 -9.43
N LEU A 142 14.58 -4.88 -9.38
CA LEU A 142 13.22 -4.37 -9.18
C LEU A 142 12.77 -3.49 -10.35
N MET A 143 11.55 -3.70 -10.82
CA MET A 143 10.90 -2.83 -11.79
C MET A 143 9.63 -2.23 -11.17
N PHE A 144 9.59 -0.92 -11.01
CA PHE A 144 8.47 -0.18 -10.46
C PHE A 144 7.58 0.37 -11.58
N GLY A 145 6.29 0.26 -11.38
CA GLY A 145 5.26 0.76 -12.28
C GLY A 145 4.31 1.69 -11.58
N ILE A 146 3.97 2.79 -12.24
CA ILE A 146 2.96 3.75 -11.79
C ILE A 146 2.11 4.17 -12.99
N ASN A 147 0.84 4.46 -12.75
CA ASN A 147 -0.09 4.93 -13.78
C ASN A 147 -0.27 6.45 -13.72
N HIS A 148 -0.73 7.07 -14.81
CA HIS A 148 -1.10 8.49 -14.83
C HIS A 148 -2.22 8.83 -13.83
N ASP A 149 -3.24 7.96 -13.74
CA ASP A 149 -4.49 8.21 -12.99
C ASP A 149 -4.71 7.21 -11.83
N GLU A 150 -3.74 7.10 -10.91
CA GLU A 150 -3.84 6.17 -9.79
C GLU A 150 -5.04 6.45 -8.86
N GLY A 151 -5.39 7.73 -8.68
CA GLY A 151 -6.45 8.16 -7.76
C GLY A 151 -7.87 7.93 -8.27
N ASN A 152 -8.08 7.91 -9.59
CA ASN A 152 -9.39 8.03 -10.22
C ASN A 152 -10.36 6.93 -9.75
N PHE A 153 -9.90 5.67 -9.76
CA PHE A 153 -10.71 4.54 -9.28
C PHE A 153 -11.12 4.74 -7.81
N TRP A 154 -10.22 5.18 -6.95
CA TRP A 154 -10.47 5.32 -5.51
C TRP A 154 -11.38 6.50 -5.19
N ASN A 155 -11.29 7.58 -5.96
CA ASN A 155 -12.14 8.76 -5.79
C ASN A 155 -13.62 8.42 -6.03
N ILE A 156 -13.94 7.58 -7.02
CA ILE A 156 -15.33 7.13 -7.27
C ILE A 156 -15.94 6.44 -6.04
N TYR A 157 -15.16 5.65 -5.29
CA TYR A 157 -15.67 4.90 -4.14
C TYR A 157 -15.64 5.70 -2.83
N ASN A 158 -14.66 6.58 -2.64
CA ASN A 158 -14.45 7.26 -1.37
C ASN A 158 -14.92 8.73 -1.37
N LEU A 159 -15.10 9.33 -2.54
CA LEU A 159 -15.60 10.69 -2.76
C LEU A 159 -16.86 10.66 -3.63
N ALA A 160 -17.76 9.70 -3.39
CA ALA A 160 -18.94 9.42 -4.22
C ALA A 160 -19.93 10.60 -4.34
N LYS A 161 -19.80 11.64 -3.50
CA LYS A 161 -20.53 12.91 -3.63
C LYS A 161 -20.13 13.68 -4.90
N PHE A 162 -18.88 13.55 -5.31
CA PHE A 162 -18.24 14.37 -6.35
C PHE A 162 -17.84 13.55 -7.58
N PHE A 163 -17.48 12.29 -7.38
CA PHE A 163 -17.03 11.38 -8.43
C PHE A 163 -18.07 10.29 -8.62
N ASP A 164 -18.54 10.11 -9.86
CA ASP A 164 -19.45 9.02 -10.21
C ASP A 164 -18.94 8.24 -11.42
N LYS A 165 -19.65 7.16 -11.76
CA LYS A 165 -19.32 6.30 -12.91
C LYS A 165 -19.92 6.81 -14.22
N LYS A 166 -20.59 7.97 -14.23
CA LYS A 166 -21.26 8.46 -15.45
C LYS A 166 -20.22 8.95 -16.45
N THR A 167 -20.60 8.95 -17.73
CA THR A 167 -19.72 9.20 -18.87
C THR A 167 -19.19 10.63 -18.98
N ALA A 168 -19.71 11.58 -18.20
CA ALA A 168 -19.19 12.95 -18.18
C ALA A 168 -18.09 13.06 -17.12
N LYS A 169 -16.93 13.61 -17.49
CA LYS A 169 -15.90 13.97 -16.51
C LYS A 169 -16.51 14.93 -15.49
N PRO A 170 -16.42 14.65 -14.17
CA PRO A 170 -16.96 15.57 -13.18
C PRO A 170 -16.16 16.87 -13.18
N GLU A 171 -16.83 17.98 -12.91
CA GLU A 171 -16.21 19.29 -12.76
C GLU A 171 -16.44 19.79 -11.34
N LEU A 172 -15.37 20.26 -10.72
CA LEU A 172 -15.37 20.78 -9.35
C LEU A 172 -15.08 22.27 -9.33
N ASP A 173 -15.70 22.98 -8.39
CA ASP A 173 -15.24 24.31 -7.99
C ASP A 173 -14.19 24.22 -6.87
N ARG A 174 -13.67 25.36 -6.41
CA ARG A 174 -12.59 25.39 -5.42
C ARG A 174 -13.04 24.92 -4.03
N ASP A 175 -14.29 25.17 -3.66
CA ASP A 175 -14.80 24.79 -2.35
C ASP A 175 -15.05 23.27 -2.31
N GLU A 176 -15.57 22.70 -3.40
CA GLU A 176 -15.71 21.25 -3.59
C GLU A 176 -14.34 20.54 -3.61
N PHE A 177 -13.34 21.14 -4.25
CA PHE A 177 -11.94 20.67 -4.19
C PHE A 177 -11.42 20.63 -2.75
N HIS A 178 -11.62 21.70 -1.98
CA HIS A 178 -11.20 21.74 -0.58
C HIS A 178 -11.92 20.67 0.26
N GLU A 179 -13.21 20.44 0.05
CA GLU A 179 -13.97 19.39 0.72
C GLU A 179 -13.42 17.99 0.39
N CYS A 180 -13.07 17.76 -0.88
CA CYS A 180 -12.40 16.52 -1.31
C CYS A 180 -11.07 16.32 -0.57
N VAL A 181 -10.23 17.36 -0.48
CA VAL A 181 -8.95 17.29 0.23
C VAL A 181 -9.17 17.01 1.72
N ASP A 182 -10.13 17.70 2.34
CA ASP A 182 -10.40 17.53 3.77
C ASP A 182 -10.94 16.15 4.11
N THR A 183 -11.71 15.55 3.18
CA THR A 183 -12.20 14.19 3.31
C THR A 183 -11.08 13.17 3.10
N ALA A 184 -10.32 13.29 2.01
CA ALA A 184 -9.30 12.33 1.63
C ALA A 184 -8.10 12.30 2.60
N PHE A 185 -7.77 13.45 3.19
CA PHE A 185 -6.60 13.62 4.04
C PHE A 185 -6.97 13.94 5.48
N ALA A 186 -8.15 13.55 5.95
CA ALA A 186 -8.66 13.86 7.30
C ALA A 186 -7.71 13.44 8.44
N VAL A 187 -6.90 12.39 8.23
CA VAL A 187 -5.88 11.91 9.18
C VAL A 187 -4.71 12.89 9.31
N GLN A 188 -4.47 13.72 8.29
CA GLN A 188 -3.36 14.66 8.26
C GLN A 188 -3.70 15.94 9.06
N PRO A 189 -2.70 16.56 9.70
CA PRO A 189 -2.87 17.86 10.33
C PRO A 189 -3.41 18.90 9.35
N GLU A 190 -4.17 19.86 9.86
CA GLU A 190 -4.72 20.96 9.06
C GLU A 190 -3.64 21.70 8.26
N LEU A 191 -2.46 21.92 8.86
CA LEU A 191 -1.32 22.55 8.19
C LEU A 191 -0.93 21.80 6.91
N VAL A 192 -0.90 20.46 6.95
CA VAL A 192 -0.55 19.61 5.80
C VAL A 192 -1.66 19.68 4.75
N ARG A 193 -2.93 19.62 5.16
CA ARG A 193 -4.07 19.75 4.24
C ARG A 193 -4.09 21.11 3.54
N THR A 194 -3.83 22.19 4.27
CA THR A 194 -3.76 23.55 3.71
C THR A 194 -2.59 23.70 2.74
N ALA A 195 -1.42 23.15 3.08
CA ALA A 195 -0.28 23.12 2.16
C ALA A 195 -0.58 22.32 0.88
N ALA A 196 -1.23 21.16 1.02
CA ALA A 196 -1.65 20.35 -0.13
C ALA A 196 -2.65 21.11 -1.02
N LYS A 197 -3.68 21.72 -0.43
CA LYS A 197 -4.62 22.59 -1.16
C LYS A 197 -3.87 23.66 -1.94
N TYR A 198 -2.90 24.33 -1.33
CA TYR A 198 -2.11 25.37 -1.99
C TYR A 198 -1.27 24.83 -3.17
N VAL A 199 -0.57 23.71 -2.98
CA VAL A 199 0.30 23.11 -4.01
C VAL A 199 -0.51 22.64 -5.23
N TYR A 200 -1.71 22.11 -5.01
CA TYR A 200 -2.61 21.57 -6.04
C TYR A 200 -3.72 22.56 -6.44
N SER A 201 -3.61 23.84 -6.07
CA SER A 201 -4.57 24.87 -6.48
C SER A 201 -4.27 25.40 -7.88
N ASP A 202 -5.26 26.07 -8.47
CA ASP A 202 -5.08 26.75 -9.75
C ASP A 202 -4.08 27.93 -9.61
N PRO A 203 -2.95 27.92 -10.34
CA PRO A 203 -1.98 29.01 -10.29
C PRO A 203 -2.49 30.30 -10.95
N LYS A 204 -3.55 30.23 -11.77
CA LYS A 204 -4.12 31.40 -12.48
C LYS A 204 -5.15 32.16 -11.66
N CYS A 205 -5.53 31.65 -10.49
CA CYS A 205 -6.56 32.23 -9.62
C CYS A 205 -7.89 32.48 -10.38
N THR A 206 -8.35 31.53 -11.20
CA THR A 206 -9.67 31.59 -11.84
C THR A 206 -10.79 31.72 -10.81
N ASP A 207 -11.98 32.12 -11.27
CA ASP A 207 -13.15 32.30 -10.40
C ASP A 207 -13.34 31.07 -9.48
N PRO A 208 -13.26 31.24 -8.15
CA PRO A 208 -13.40 30.15 -7.19
C PRO A 208 -14.68 29.34 -7.33
N LYS A 209 -15.73 29.94 -7.91
CA LYS A 209 -17.06 29.32 -8.09
C LYS A 209 -17.23 28.66 -9.45
N GLN A 210 -16.27 28.82 -10.35
CA GLN A 210 -16.33 28.18 -11.65
C GLN A 210 -15.95 26.70 -11.48
N LYS A 211 -16.86 25.82 -11.89
CA LYS A 211 -16.58 24.39 -12.00
C LYS A 211 -15.64 24.16 -13.19
N THR A 212 -14.60 23.36 -12.98
CA THR A 212 -13.60 23.01 -13.99
C THR A 212 -13.17 21.55 -13.85
N ASP A 213 -12.68 20.98 -14.95
CA ASP A 213 -12.02 19.68 -14.95
C ASP A 213 -10.66 19.72 -14.22
N PHE A 214 -9.99 20.88 -14.22
CA PHE A 214 -8.71 21.08 -13.53
C PHE A 214 -8.76 20.61 -12.07
N TYR A 215 -9.71 21.09 -11.27
CA TYR A 215 -9.80 20.71 -9.86
C TYR A 215 -10.06 19.21 -9.67
N THR A 216 -10.87 18.60 -10.54
CA THR A 216 -11.10 17.16 -10.57
C THR A 216 -9.79 16.39 -10.79
N GLU A 217 -9.01 16.81 -11.80
CA GLU A 217 -7.72 16.20 -12.10
C GLU A 217 -6.72 16.44 -10.94
N GLN A 218 -6.76 17.59 -10.26
CA GLN A 218 -5.91 17.84 -9.09
C GLN A 218 -6.25 16.93 -7.90
N VAL A 219 -7.52 16.62 -7.65
CA VAL A 219 -7.89 15.61 -6.62
C VAL A 219 -7.38 14.23 -7.03
N ASN A 220 -7.53 13.85 -8.30
CA ASN A 220 -7.02 12.58 -8.84
C ASN A 220 -5.51 12.45 -8.65
N GLN A 221 -4.74 13.46 -9.07
CA GLN A 221 -3.28 13.50 -8.93
C GLN A 221 -2.86 13.46 -7.46
N MET A 222 -3.47 14.29 -6.60
CA MET A 222 -3.10 14.36 -5.19
C MET A 222 -3.37 13.03 -4.43
N VAL A 223 -4.49 12.37 -4.71
CA VAL A 223 -4.80 11.04 -4.14
C VAL A 223 -3.85 9.98 -4.71
N GLY A 224 -3.62 9.98 -6.03
CA GLY A 224 -2.68 9.07 -6.67
C GLY A 224 -1.26 9.20 -6.11
N ASP A 225 -0.78 10.43 -5.98
CA ASP A 225 0.55 10.75 -5.50
C ASP A 225 0.76 10.30 -4.07
N TYR A 226 -0.13 10.68 -3.16
CA TYR A 226 0.04 10.39 -1.75
C TYR A 226 -0.15 8.90 -1.41
N PHE A 227 -1.07 8.20 -2.07
CA PHE A 227 -1.40 6.81 -1.73
C PHE A 227 -0.69 5.76 -2.59
N PHE A 228 -0.07 6.13 -3.72
CA PHE A 228 0.56 5.17 -4.65
C PHE A 228 1.91 5.67 -5.18
N THR A 229 1.92 6.78 -5.92
CA THR A 229 3.06 7.19 -6.75
C THR A 229 4.28 7.57 -5.93
N CYS A 230 4.12 8.48 -4.95
CA CYS A 230 5.26 9.02 -4.20
C CYS A 230 6.00 7.93 -3.40
N ASP A 231 5.28 7.00 -2.76
CA ASP A 231 5.93 5.93 -2.00
C ASP A 231 6.61 4.89 -2.91
N SER A 232 6.07 4.67 -4.11
CA SER A 232 6.67 3.77 -5.11
C SER A 232 7.98 4.38 -5.65
N ILE A 233 7.95 5.66 -6.02
CA ILE A 233 9.12 6.41 -6.48
C ILE A 233 10.14 6.56 -5.34
N TRP A 234 9.69 6.82 -4.11
CA TRP A 234 10.56 6.91 -2.94
C TRP A 234 11.33 5.60 -2.76
N PHE A 235 10.66 4.46 -2.86
CA PHE A 235 11.33 3.17 -2.71
C PHE A 235 12.28 2.89 -3.88
N ALA A 236 11.85 3.13 -5.12
CA ALA A 236 12.69 3.01 -6.32
C ALA A 236 13.96 3.88 -6.23
N HIS A 237 13.86 5.08 -5.66
CA HIS A 237 14.98 5.99 -5.48
C HIS A 237 15.93 5.59 -4.34
N ASN A 238 15.43 4.99 -3.27
CA ASN A 238 16.26 4.62 -2.11
C ASN A 238 16.86 3.22 -2.20
N TYR A 239 16.21 2.28 -2.90
CA TYR A 239 16.69 0.91 -3.03
C TYR A 239 18.12 0.81 -3.58
N PRO A 240 18.52 1.53 -4.66
CA PRO A 240 19.90 1.50 -5.17
C PRO A 240 20.94 1.98 -4.16
N LYS A 241 20.57 2.87 -3.24
CA LYS A 241 21.49 3.39 -2.20
C LYS A 241 21.87 2.31 -1.18
N VAL A 242 20.96 1.35 -0.97
CA VAL A 242 21.17 0.19 -0.08
C VAL A 242 21.80 -0.99 -0.84
N ALA A 243 21.37 -1.20 -2.09
CA ALA A 243 21.84 -2.30 -2.92
C ALA A 243 23.25 -2.10 -3.49
N GLY A 244 23.63 -0.85 -3.81
CA GLY A 244 24.83 -0.59 -4.59
C GLY A 244 24.74 -1.26 -5.96
N ASN A 245 25.81 -1.93 -6.39
CA ASN A 245 25.88 -2.58 -7.71
C ASN A 245 25.32 -4.02 -7.72
N ARG A 246 24.58 -4.43 -6.67
CA ARG A 246 24.07 -5.80 -6.52
C ARG A 246 22.75 -6.05 -7.24
N SER A 247 22.07 -4.99 -7.67
CA SER A 247 20.78 -5.08 -8.33
C SER A 247 20.53 -3.89 -9.25
N ASN A 248 19.56 -4.06 -10.15
CA ASN A 248 19.13 -3.03 -11.07
C ASN A 248 17.71 -2.56 -10.71
N VAL A 249 17.47 -1.25 -10.85
CA VAL A 249 16.14 -0.66 -10.68
C VAL A 249 15.67 -0.05 -11.99
N PHE A 250 14.46 -0.41 -12.39
CA PHE A 250 13.76 0.16 -13.53
C PHE A 250 12.46 0.82 -13.06
N VAL A 251 12.06 1.89 -13.73
CA VAL A 251 10.78 2.57 -13.45
C VAL A 251 10.07 2.75 -14.78
N TYR A 252 8.79 2.41 -14.83
CA TYR A 252 7.91 2.71 -15.95
C TYR A 252 6.73 3.56 -15.49
N TYR A 253 6.32 4.47 -16.39
CA TYR A 253 5.12 5.27 -16.24
C TYR A 253 4.12 4.85 -17.33
N PHE A 254 2.93 4.42 -16.90
CA PHE A 254 1.89 3.96 -17.79
C PHE A 254 0.88 5.07 -18.03
N ASP A 255 0.92 5.62 -19.24
CA ASP A 255 0.14 6.78 -19.68
C ASP A 255 -0.85 6.43 -20.81
N GLN A 256 -1.13 5.13 -21.00
CA GLN A 256 -2.13 4.74 -21.98
C GLN A 256 -3.52 4.92 -21.38
N PRO A 257 -4.44 5.66 -22.04
CA PRO A 257 -5.82 5.80 -21.59
C PRO A 257 -6.51 4.44 -21.52
N SER A 258 -7.37 4.25 -20.52
CA SER A 258 -8.23 3.06 -20.35
C SER A 258 -9.41 3.03 -21.31
#